data_AF-A0A8T1QT19-F1
#
_entry.id   AF-A0A8T1QT19-F1
#
_cell.length_a   1.000
_cell.length_b   1.000
_cell.length_c   1.000
_cell.angle_alpha   90.00
_cell.angle_beta   90.00
_cell.angle_gamma   90.00
#
_symmetry.space_group_name_H-M   'P 1'
#
loop_
_entity.id
_entity.type
_entity.pdbx_description
1 polymer ?
#
loop_
_entity_poly.entity_id
_entity_poly.type
_entity_poly.pdbx_seq_one_letter_code
_entity_poly.pdbx_strand_id
1 'polypeptide(L)'
;MASNVATPRAGDADSSLEKIKRQLASGSGRNLLQGPLLKRSETLRKWNERWVILDPTTGRMEYKIRRNEPAVKGSIIFDANSTITISPVNFHGLPRYDGCCFYIGTPQKKDYFLCAETPGAARAWVSTLHATQLVLRAHKEAVNSLSGNGSAKLGTVATVVSAANSTALECSKEIEAAMQISLRNALGMVTNKISDGPMDDLAIMRETLRVKDEELQNLARDLRARDLTIKDIAEKLSETAEAAEAAASAAHTMDEQRRIACAQIERLKRDSEKQLESSMSKLKESEQKVMAVNKEREQLSKQRDSAIQEAHMWRSELAKARERVVILEAAVVRAEERVRVTEADAEARIKEAIQKESIAVNEKQELLAYVNKLQAQLQRFSISTPVPHRDHFTSTLL
;
A
#
# COMPACT_ATOMS: atom_id res chain seq x y z
N MET A 1 14.65 24.81 3.68
CA MET A 1 14.65 24.16 2.36
C MET A 1 13.34 23.39 2.24
N ALA A 2 12.32 23.98 1.62
CA ALA A 2 11.01 23.36 1.45
C ALA A 2 10.98 22.59 0.12
N SER A 3 10.66 21.29 0.16
CA SER A 3 10.45 20.45 -1.02
C SER A 3 8.96 20.40 -1.36
N ASN A 4 8.61 20.95 -2.52
CA ASN A 4 7.28 20.87 -3.12
C ASN A 4 6.97 19.42 -3.53
N VAL A 5 5.90 18.87 -2.97
CA VAL A 5 5.24 17.64 -3.48
C VAL A 5 4.29 18.06 -4.59
N ALA A 6 4.59 17.66 -5.83
CA ALA A 6 3.71 17.85 -6.97
C ALA A 6 2.64 16.74 -7.00
N THR A 7 1.37 17.13 -6.90
CA THR A 7 0.22 16.27 -7.20
C THR A 7 0.12 15.99 -8.71
N PRO A 8 -0.25 14.76 -9.15
CA PRO A 8 -0.37 14.44 -10.57
C PRO A 8 -1.59 15.16 -11.17
N ARG A 9 -1.40 15.85 -12.31
CA ARG A 9 -2.45 16.54 -13.05
C ARG A 9 -3.30 15.55 -13.84
N ALA A 10 -4.61 15.81 -13.90
CA ALA A 10 -5.62 15.03 -14.63
C ALA A 10 -5.32 14.80 -16.14
N GLY A 11 -4.45 15.61 -16.75
CA GLY A 11 -4.06 15.46 -18.17
C GLY A 11 -3.22 14.21 -18.48
N ASP A 12 -2.54 13.62 -17.50
CA ASP A 12 -1.75 12.40 -17.70
C ASP A 12 -2.62 11.13 -17.78
N ALA A 13 -3.82 11.16 -17.18
CA ALA A 13 -4.78 10.06 -17.24
C ALA A 13 -5.40 9.94 -18.64
N ASP A 14 -5.81 11.06 -19.25
CA ASP A 14 -6.35 11.08 -20.62
C ASP A 14 -5.28 10.72 -21.67
N SER A 15 -4.05 11.20 -21.50
CA SER A 15 -2.90 10.84 -22.33
C SER A 15 -2.57 9.34 -22.25
N SER A 16 -2.65 8.76 -21.05
CA SER A 16 -2.46 7.32 -20.83
C SER A 16 -3.61 6.50 -21.43
N LEU A 17 -4.85 6.97 -21.30
CA LEU A 17 -6.03 6.34 -21.89
C LEU A 17 -5.94 6.31 -23.43
N GLU A 18 -5.47 7.40 -24.04
CA GLU A 18 -5.24 7.50 -25.49
C GLU A 18 -4.06 6.64 -25.97
N LYS A 19 -3.01 6.50 -25.17
CA LYS A 19 -1.89 5.56 -25.44
C LYS A 19 -2.34 4.10 -25.34
N ILE A 20 -3.18 3.78 -24.35
CA ILE A 20 -3.79 2.45 -24.18
C ILE A 20 -4.70 2.12 -25.37
N LYS A 21 -5.57 3.06 -25.78
CA LYS A 21 -6.39 2.92 -26.99
C LYS A 21 -5.54 2.67 -28.24
N ARG A 22 -4.44 3.41 -28.42
CA ARG A 22 -3.53 3.24 -29.57
C ARG A 22 -2.79 1.89 -29.55
N GLN A 23 -2.27 1.45 -28.41
CA GLN A 23 -1.59 0.16 -28.31
C GLN A 23 -2.54 -1.03 -28.53
N LEU A 24 -3.80 -0.91 -28.10
CA LEU A 24 -4.84 -1.92 -28.34
C LEU A 24 -5.33 -1.88 -29.80
N ALA A 25 -5.43 -0.70 -30.41
CA ALA A 25 -5.80 -0.55 -31.82
C ALA A 25 -4.73 -1.08 -32.79
N SER A 26 -3.45 -1.09 -32.42
CA SER A 26 -2.37 -1.62 -33.26
C SER A 26 -2.45 -3.13 -33.54
N GLY A 27 -3.33 -3.88 -32.87
CA GLY A 27 -3.68 -5.27 -33.19
C GLY A 27 -5.10 -5.47 -33.74
N SER A 28 -5.92 -4.42 -33.76
CA SER A 28 -7.32 -4.48 -34.22
C SER A 28 -7.35 -4.64 -35.73
N GLY A 29 -7.88 -5.77 -36.20
CA GLY A 29 -8.05 -6.10 -37.62
C GLY A 29 -7.33 -7.35 -38.11
N ARG A 30 -6.41 -7.95 -37.34
CA ARG A 30 -5.65 -9.15 -37.79
C ARG A 30 -6.38 -10.48 -37.58
N ASN A 31 -7.29 -10.58 -36.60
CA ASN A 31 -7.97 -11.84 -36.24
C ASN A 31 -9.49 -11.64 -36.05
N LEU A 32 -10.16 -11.07 -37.06
CA LEU A 32 -11.61 -10.93 -37.05
C LEU A 32 -12.28 -12.29 -37.29
N LEU A 33 -13.25 -12.66 -36.46
CA LEU A 33 -14.09 -13.83 -36.73
C LEU A 33 -15.19 -13.41 -37.69
N GLN A 34 -15.29 -14.06 -38.84
CA GLN A 34 -16.29 -13.73 -39.84
C GLN A 34 -16.92 -14.97 -40.47
N GLY A 35 -18.19 -14.86 -40.83
CA GLY A 35 -18.89 -15.95 -41.49
C GLY A 35 -20.39 -15.69 -41.66
N PRO A 36 -21.08 -16.60 -42.39
CA PRO A 36 -22.52 -16.52 -42.55
C PRO A 36 -23.23 -16.94 -41.24
N LEU A 37 -24.25 -16.19 -40.85
CA LEU A 37 -25.19 -16.53 -39.79
C LEU A 37 -26.61 -16.21 -40.22
N LEU A 38 -27.54 -17.08 -39.86
CA LEU A 38 -28.96 -16.78 -39.93
C LEU A 38 -29.33 -15.97 -38.68
N LYS A 39 -29.73 -14.71 -38.89
CA LYS A 39 -30.20 -13.82 -37.83
C LYS A 39 -31.72 -13.71 -37.88
N ARG A 40 -32.38 -13.93 -36.74
CA ARG A 40 -33.81 -13.70 -36.61
C ARG A 40 -34.11 -12.20 -36.57
N SER A 41 -35.09 -11.78 -37.36
CA SER A 41 -35.68 -10.45 -37.24
C SER A 41 -36.47 -10.34 -35.93
N GLU A 42 -36.28 -9.24 -35.22
CA GLU A 42 -36.98 -8.95 -33.96
C GLU A 42 -38.48 -8.74 -34.20
N THR A 43 -38.83 -7.97 -35.23
CA THR A 43 -40.23 -7.63 -35.56
C THR A 43 -40.92 -8.73 -36.37
N LEU A 44 -40.27 -9.24 -37.41
CA LEU A 44 -40.88 -10.17 -38.36
C LEU A 44 -40.70 -11.64 -37.98
N ARG A 45 -39.89 -11.94 -36.96
CA ARG A 45 -39.50 -13.31 -36.53
C ARG A 45 -38.92 -14.20 -37.65
N LYS A 46 -38.59 -13.61 -38.81
CA LYS A 46 -38.03 -14.25 -40.01
C LYS A 46 -36.53 -14.40 -39.91
N TRP A 47 -36.02 -15.57 -40.32
CA TRP A 47 -34.59 -15.83 -40.47
C TRP A 47 -34.04 -15.15 -41.71
N ASN A 48 -32.92 -14.45 -41.54
CA ASN A 48 -32.24 -13.78 -42.64
C ASN A 48 -30.76 -14.10 -42.56
N GLU A 49 -30.20 -14.58 -43.66
CA GLU A 49 -28.76 -14.76 -43.78
C GLU A 49 -28.04 -13.41 -43.76
N ARG A 50 -26.98 -13.33 -42.96
CA ARG A 50 -26.12 -12.16 -42.83
C ARG A 50 -24.68 -12.61 -42.79
N TRP A 51 -23.82 -11.83 -43.42
CA TRP A 51 -22.39 -11.95 -43.21
C TRP A 51 -22.02 -11.19 -41.94
N VAL A 52 -21.57 -11.89 -40.92
CA VAL A 52 -21.27 -11.32 -39.61
C VAL A 52 -19.77 -11.23 -39.41
N ILE A 53 -19.32 -10.14 -38.80
CA ILE A 53 -17.92 -9.85 -38.49
C ILE A 53 -17.86 -9.46 -37.02
N LEU A 54 -17.11 -10.22 -36.23
CA LEU A 54 -16.84 -9.95 -34.82
C LEU A 54 -15.39 -9.52 -34.66
N ASP A 55 -15.21 -8.36 -34.02
CA ASP A 55 -13.92 -7.95 -33.47
C ASP A 55 -13.81 -8.42 -32.01
N PRO A 56 -12.97 -9.44 -31.73
CA PRO A 56 -12.84 -10.00 -30.39
C PRO A 56 -12.21 -9.04 -29.37
N THR A 57 -11.59 -7.96 -29.84
CA THR A 57 -10.94 -6.96 -28.98
C THR A 57 -11.91 -5.90 -28.48
N THR A 58 -12.92 -5.57 -29.30
CA THR A 58 -13.87 -4.49 -28.99
C THR A 58 -15.26 -4.97 -28.61
N GLY A 59 -15.60 -6.24 -28.84
CA GLY A 59 -16.97 -6.73 -28.65
C GLY A 59 -17.94 -6.25 -29.71
N ARG A 60 -17.44 -5.66 -30.78
CA ARG A 60 -18.24 -5.13 -31.87
C ARG A 60 -18.55 -6.25 -32.87
N MET A 61 -19.83 -6.61 -32.96
CA MET A 61 -20.33 -7.60 -33.92
C MET A 61 -21.18 -6.91 -34.99
N GLU A 62 -20.64 -6.74 -36.18
CA GLU A 62 -21.29 -6.06 -37.31
C GLU A 62 -21.85 -7.08 -38.30
N TYR A 63 -22.92 -6.73 -39.00
CA TYR A 63 -23.50 -7.62 -40.00
C TYR A 63 -23.86 -6.90 -41.29
N LYS A 64 -23.68 -7.61 -42.40
CA LYS A 64 -23.90 -7.17 -43.79
C LYS A 64 -24.87 -8.12 -44.49
N ILE A 65 -25.40 -7.73 -45.65
CA ILE A 65 -26.25 -8.63 -46.44
C ILE A 65 -25.39 -9.71 -47.10
N ARG A 66 -24.20 -9.33 -47.61
CA ARG A 66 -23.24 -10.26 -48.23
C ARG A 66 -21.79 -9.96 -47.82
N ARG A 67 -20.90 -10.94 -47.99
CA ARG A 67 -19.46 -10.84 -47.69
C ARG A 67 -18.79 -9.62 -48.35
N ASN A 68 -19.06 -9.40 -49.63
CA ASN A 68 -18.38 -8.39 -50.44
C ASN A 68 -19.07 -7.01 -50.40
N GLU A 69 -20.06 -6.82 -49.53
CA GLU A 69 -20.78 -5.56 -49.44
C GLU A 69 -19.99 -4.54 -48.60
N PRO A 70 -19.78 -3.30 -49.07
CA PRO A 70 -19.06 -2.29 -48.30
C PRO A 70 -19.89 -1.76 -47.13
N ALA A 71 -21.22 -1.68 -47.29
CA ALA A 71 -22.11 -1.11 -46.28
C ALA A 71 -22.40 -2.09 -45.14
N VAL A 72 -22.25 -1.61 -43.90
CA VAL A 72 -22.71 -2.32 -42.69
C VAL A 72 -24.22 -2.13 -42.54
N LYS A 73 -24.97 -3.24 -42.43
CA LYS A 73 -26.43 -3.19 -42.28
C LYS A 73 -26.85 -2.87 -40.85
N GLY A 74 -26.05 -3.28 -39.87
CA GLY A 74 -26.24 -2.95 -38.45
C GLY A 74 -25.23 -3.68 -37.57
N SER A 75 -25.37 -3.50 -36.26
CA SER A 75 -24.52 -4.14 -35.26
C SER A 75 -25.33 -4.82 -34.14
N ILE A 76 -24.68 -5.79 -33.50
CA ILE A 76 -25.09 -6.44 -32.26
C ILE A 76 -24.08 -5.97 -31.21
N ILE A 77 -24.59 -5.34 -30.16
CA ILE A 77 -23.77 -4.82 -29.07
C ILE A 77 -24.07 -5.68 -27.85
N PHE A 78 -23.02 -6.26 -27.28
CA PHE A 78 -23.07 -7.01 -26.03
C PHE A 78 -21.98 -6.49 -25.10
N ASP A 79 -22.13 -6.76 -23.81
CA ASP A 79 -21.22 -6.32 -22.77
C ASP A 79 -20.76 -7.50 -21.89
N ALA A 80 -19.91 -7.20 -20.90
CA ALA A 80 -19.38 -8.18 -19.96
C ALA A 80 -20.45 -8.96 -19.17
N ASN A 81 -21.70 -8.47 -19.14
CA ASN A 81 -22.82 -9.04 -18.40
C ASN A 81 -23.89 -9.67 -19.30
N SER A 82 -23.66 -9.68 -20.62
CA SER A 82 -24.59 -10.27 -21.57
C SER A 82 -24.62 -11.80 -21.43
N THR A 83 -25.79 -12.39 -21.64
CA THR A 83 -25.99 -13.84 -21.63
C THR A 83 -25.73 -14.38 -23.03
N ILE A 84 -24.74 -15.25 -23.19
CA ILE A 84 -24.35 -15.85 -24.47
C ILE A 84 -24.43 -17.35 -24.29
N THR A 85 -25.28 -18.04 -25.05
CA THR A 85 -25.53 -19.47 -24.80
C THR A 85 -26.02 -20.18 -26.06
N ILE A 86 -25.54 -21.42 -26.25
CA ILE A 86 -26.10 -22.35 -27.24
C ILE A 86 -27.49 -22.75 -26.77
N SER A 87 -28.48 -22.57 -27.63
CA SER A 87 -29.84 -22.89 -27.30
C SER A 87 -30.03 -24.40 -27.20
N PRO A 88 -30.61 -24.92 -26.10
CA PRO A 88 -30.97 -26.34 -26.01
C PRO A 88 -32.14 -26.68 -26.94
N VAL A 89 -32.85 -25.68 -27.46
CA VAL A 89 -33.99 -25.83 -28.37
C VAL A 89 -33.64 -25.26 -29.74
N ASN A 90 -33.96 -26.01 -30.80
CA ASN A 90 -33.88 -25.54 -32.17
C ASN A 90 -35.05 -24.58 -32.48
N PHE A 91 -34.85 -23.29 -32.20
CA PHE A 91 -35.84 -22.26 -32.51
C PHE A 91 -35.90 -21.89 -34.01
N HIS A 92 -35.04 -22.46 -34.86
CA HIS A 92 -35.18 -22.36 -36.32
C HIS A 92 -36.29 -23.30 -36.81
N GLY A 93 -36.46 -24.45 -36.17
CA GLY A 93 -37.54 -25.40 -36.42
C GLY A 93 -37.31 -26.38 -37.58
N LEU A 94 -36.18 -26.29 -38.30
CA LEU A 94 -35.81 -27.31 -39.29
C LEU A 94 -34.80 -28.29 -38.67
N PRO A 95 -34.97 -29.61 -38.79
CA PRO A 95 -34.10 -30.61 -38.14
C PRO A 95 -32.61 -30.45 -38.45
N ARG A 96 -32.26 -29.96 -39.65
CA ARG A 96 -30.87 -29.70 -40.05
C ARG A 96 -30.13 -28.67 -39.17
N TYR A 97 -30.86 -27.91 -38.37
CA TYR A 97 -30.32 -26.87 -37.48
C TYR A 97 -30.35 -27.27 -36.00
N ASP A 98 -30.54 -28.55 -35.70
CA ASP A 98 -30.43 -29.06 -34.33
C ASP A 98 -29.02 -28.82 -33.78
N GLY A 99 -28.94 -28.14 -32.63
CA GLY A 99 -27.66 -27.73 -32.03
C GLY A 99 -26.96 -26.56 -32.74
N CYS A 100 -27.55 -25.97 -33.78
CA CYS A 100 -26.96 -24.84 -34.53
C CYS A 100 -27.40 -23.47 -34.00
N CYS A 101 -28.40 -23.44 -33.12
CA CYS A 101 -29.05 -22.24 -32.61
C CYS A 101 -28.35 -21.72 -31.35
N PHE A 102 -28.12 -20.41 -31.27
CA PHE A 102 -27.58 -19.74 -30.07
C PHE A 102 -28.15 -18.33 -29.94
N TYR A 103 -28.10 -17.76 -28.74
CA TYR A 103 -28.63 -16.41 -28.52
C TYR A 103 -27.71 -15.54 -27.66
N ILE A 104 -27.88 -14.24 -27.83
CA ILE A 104 -27.19 -13.18 -27.08
C ILE A 104 -28.28 -12.32 -26.44
N GLY A 105 -28.42 -12.40 -25.12
CA GLY A 105 -29.31 -11.54 -24.34
C GLY A 105 -28.53 -10.41 -23.68
N THR A 106 -28.90 -9.16 -23.94
CA THR A 106 -28.22 -7.99 -23.35
C THR A 106 -28.93 -7.51 -22.07
N PRO A 107 -28.22 -6.82 -21.15
CA PRO A 107 -28.84 -6.24 -19.96
C PRO A 107 -29.96 -5.22 -20.25
N GLN A 108 -29.98 -4.65 -21.45
CA GLN A 108 -31.03 -3.75 -21.93
C GLN A 108 -32.27 -4.50 -22.45
N LYS A 109 -32.40 -5.80 -22.11
CA LYS A 109 -33.50 -6.71 -22.49
C LYS A 109 -33.66 -6.87 -24.00
N LYS A 110 -32.56 -6.80 -24.75
CA LYS A 110 -32.58 -7.08 -26.18
C LYS A 110 -31.99 -8.47 -26.44
N ASP A 111 -32.80 -9.34 -27.04
CA ASP A 111 -32.42 -10.71 -27.35
C ASP A 111 -32.17 -10.89 -28.84
N TYR A 112 -30.98 -11.40 -29.16
CA TYR A 112 -30.58 -11.72 -30.53
C TYR A 112 -30.54 -13.23 -30.70
N PHE A 113 -31.40 -13.76 -31.58
CA PHE A 113 -31.43 -15.17 -31.92
C PHE A 113 -30.68 -15.42 -33.23
N LEU A 114 -29.71 -16.33 -33.18
CA LEU A 114 -28.77 -16.63 -34.25
C LEU A 114 -28.75 -18.15 -34.51
N CYS A 115 -28.50 -18.53 -35.75
CA CYS A 115 -28.33 -19.93 -36.14
C CYS A 115 -27.15 -20.03 -37.11
N ALA A 116 -26.22 -20.93 -36.81
CA ALA A 116 -25.12 -21.27 -37.69
C ALA A 116 -25.51 -22.40 -38.66
N GLU A 117 -24.63 -22.69 -39.62
CA GLU A 117 -24.85 -23.79 -40.57
C GLU A 117 -24.67 -25.16 -39.92
N THR A 118 -23.72 -25.29 -38.98
CA THR A 118 -23.42 -26.54 -38.29
C THR A 118 -23.35 -26.34 -36.77
N PRO A 119 -23.52 -27.40 -35.96
CA PRO A 119 -23.34 -27.32 -34.51
C PRO A 119 -21.91 -26.93 -34.11
N GLY A 120 -20.91 -27.35 -34.91
CA GLY A 120 -19.51 -26.95 -34.75
C GLY A 120 -19.33 -25.44 -34.92
N ALA A 121 -19.89 -24.87 -35.99
CA ALA A 121 -19.86 -23.43 -36.21
C ALA A 121 -20.61 -22.64 -35.11
N ALA A 122 -21.73 -23.16 -34.60
CA ALA A 122 -22.45 -22.54 -33.49
C ALA A 122 -21.59 -22.49 -32.21
N ARG A 123 -20.91 -23.59 -31.88
CA ARG A 123 -19.94 -23.63 -30.77
C ARG A 123 -18.79 -22.65 -30.99
N ALA A 124 -18.23 -22.61 -32.20
CA ALA A 124 -17.13 -21.71 -32.55
C ALA A 124 -17.50 -20.23 -32.35
N TRP A 125 -18.72 -19.83 -32.76
CA TRP A 125 -19.25 -18.49 -32.51
C TRP A 125 -19.41 -18.21 -31.01
N VAL A 126 -20.03 -19.10 -30.26
CA VAL A 126 -20.27 -18.91 -28.81
C VAL A 126 -18.96 -18.88 -28.02
N SER A 127 -18.01 -19.76 -28.31
CA SER A 127 -16.68 -19.77 -27.67
C SER A 127 -15.93 -18.46 -27.89
N THR A 128 -15.94 -17.94 -29.13
CA THR A 128 -15.28 -16.67 -29.44
C THR A 128 -15.97 -15.50 -28.74
N LEU A 129 -17.30 -15.47 -28.73
CA LEU A 129 -18.09 -14.45 -28.02
C LEU A 129 -17.83 -14.46 -26.50
N HIS A 130 -17.68 -15.63 -25.88
CA HIS A 130 -17.26 -15.72 -24.47
C HIS A 130 -15.84 -15.21 -24.24
N ALA A 131 -14.90 -15.54 -25.12
CA ALA A 131 -13.55 -15.00 -25.02
C ALA A 131 -13.55 -13.46 -25.16
N THR A 132 -14.38 -12.91 -26.03
CA THR A 132 -14.60 -11.47 -26.13
C THR A 132 -15.23 -10.88 -24.87
N GLN A 133 -16.18 -11.58 -24.23
CA GLN A 133 -16.78 -11.16 -22.97
C GLN A 133 -15.74 -11.04 -21.84
N LEU A 134 -14.72 -11.91 -21.82
CA LEU A 134 -13.58 -11.83 -20.89
C LEU A 134 -12.72 -10.59 -21.17
N VAL A 135 -12.49 -10.24 -22.44
CA VAL A 135 -11.79 -9.00 -22.82
C VAL A 135 -12.55 -7.77 -22.32
N LEU A 136 -13.88 -7.72 -22.53
CA LEU A 136 -14.73 -6.63 -22.05
C LEU A 136 -14.71 -6.52 -20.51
N ARG A 137 -14.67 -7.65 -19.82
CA ARG A 137 -14.56 -7.69 -18.34
C ARG A 137 -13.21 -7.15 -17.88
N ALA A 138 -12.11 -7.61 -18.46
CA ALA A 138 -10.76 -7.14 -18.13
C ALA A 138 -10.60 -5.63 -18.38
N HIS A 139 -11.17 -5.12 -19.48
CA HIS A 139 -11.22 -3.68 -19.74
C HIS A 139 -12.01 -2.90 -18.68
N LYS A 140 -13.20 -3.38 -18.31
CA LYS A 140 -14.03 -2.75 -17.28
C LYS A 140 -13.30 -2.72 -15.92
N GLU A 141 -12.64 -3.81 -15.54
CA GLU A 141 -11.87 -3.91 -14.29
C GLU A 141 -10.64 -2.99 -14.29
N ALA A 142 -9.94 -2.89 -15.41
CA ALA A 142 -8.81 -1.98 -15.58
C ALA A 142 -9.24 -0.51 -15.45
N VAL A 143 -10.35 -0.13 -16.08
CA VAL A 143 -10.91 1.24 -16.02
C VAL A 143 -11.38 1.59 -14.61
N ASN A 144 -12.10 0.68 -13.93
CA ASN A 144 -12.58 0.89 -12.56
C ASN A 144 -11.44 0.98 -11.51
N SER A 145 -10.24 0.52 -11.86
CA SER A 145 -9.09 0.41 -10.95
C SER A 145 -8.04 1.51 -11.09
N LEU A 146 -8.30 2.58 -11.86
CA LEU A 146 -7.31 3.62 -12.19
C LEU A 146 -6.77 4.47 -11.01
N SER A 147 -7.06 4.09 -9.75
CA SER A 147 -6.49 4.69 -8.53
C SER A 147 -5.25 3.97 -7.96
N GLY A 148 -4.77 2.85 -8.55
CA GLY A 148 -3.55 2.18 -8.08
C GLY A 148 -3.20 0.88 -8.83
N ASN A 149 -1.92 0.73 -9.19
CA ASN A 149 -1.30 -0.41 -9.91
C ASN A 149 -1.68 -0.60 -11.41
N GLY A 150 -1.47 0.44 -12.24
CA GLY A 150 -1.77 0.40 -13.68
C GLY A 150 -0.97 -0.61 -14.52
N SER A 151 0.30 -0.88 -14.18
CA SER A 151 1.20 -1.70 -15.04
C SER A 151 0.86 -3.20 -15.06
N ALA A 152 0.63 -3.82 -13.90
CA ALA A 152 0.31 -5.25 -13.81
C ALA A 152 -1.07 -5.60 -14.44
N LYS A 153 -2.02 -4.67 -14.35
CA LYS A 153 -3.38 -4.84 -14.89
C LYS A 153 -3.43 -4.67 -16.42
N LEU A 154 -2.58 -3.82 -16.99
CA LEU A 154 -2.40 -3.73 -18.45
C LEU A 154 -1.85 -5.04 -19.05
N GLY A 155 -0.93 -5.71 -18.34
CA GLY A 155 -0.47 -7.06 -18.73
C GLY A 155 -1.60 -8.10 -18.72
N THR A 156 -2.55 -7.99 -17.79
CA THR A 156 -3.73 -8.86 -17.73
C THR A 156 -4.68 -8.61 -18.92
N VAL A 157 -4.90 -7.35 -19.30
CA VAL A 157 -5.70 -7.01 -20.49
C VAL A 157 -5.04 -7.54 -21.76
N ALA A 158 -3.72 -7.35 -21.92
CA ALA A 158 -2.99 -7.81 -23.10
C ALA A 158 -3.01 -9.33 -23.27
N THR A 159 -2.89 -10.09 -22.17
CA THR A 159 -2.97 -11.56 -22.21
C THR A 159 -4.37 -12.06 -22.58
N VAL A 160 -5.42 -11.48 -22.01
CA VAL A 160 -6.82 -11.85 -22.34
C VAL A 160 -7.16 -11.51 -23.80
N VAL A 161 -6.69 -10.36 -24.31
CA VAL A 161 -6.85 -9.98 -25.73
C VAL A 161 -6.14 -10.96 -26.66
N SER A 162 -4.91 -11.37 -26.31
CA SER A 162 -4.17 -12.37 -27.08
C SER A 162 -4.90 -13.72 -27.12
N ALA A 163 -5.42 -14.18 -25.98
CA ALA A 163 -6.20 -15.41 -25.88
C ALA A 163 -7.50 -15.36 -26.71
N ALA A 164 -8.22 -14.23 -26.68
CA ALA A 164 -9.43 -14.05 -27.49
C ALA A 164 -9.12 -14.06 -29.00
N ASN A 165 -8.02 -13.44 -29.42
CA ASN A 165 -7.56 -13.49 -30.80
C ASN A 165 -7.16 -14.91 -31.24
N SER A 166 -6.47 -15.66 -30.37
CA SER A 166 -6.14 -17.07 -30.63
C SER A 166 -7.39 -17.93 -30.77
N THR A 167 -8.37 -17.73 -29.90
CA THR A 167 -9.67 -18.43 -29.95
C THR A 167 -10.41 -18.11 -31.25
N ALA A 168 -10.45 -16.84 -31.66
CA ALA A 168 -11.07 -16.43 -32.92
C ALA A 168 -10.40 -17.07 -34.14
N LEU A 169 -9.06 -17.12 -34.16
CA LEU A 169 -8.31 -17.75 -35.24
C LEU A 169 -8.59 -19.26 -35.34
N GLU A 170 -8.62 -19.96 -34.21
CA GLU A 170 -8.96 -21.40 -34.19
C GLU A 170 -10.41 -21.64 -34.63
N CYS A 171 -11.36 -20.89 -34.05
CA CYS A 171 -12.78 -20.98 -34.37
C CYS A 171 -13.09 -20.61 -35.83
N SER A 172 -12.27 -19.79 -36.48
CA SER A 172 -12.44 -19.44 -37.90
C SER A 172 -12.37 -20.67 -38.83
N LYS A 173 -11.55 -21.67 -38.48
CA LYS A 173 -11.40 -22.90 -39.27
C LYS A 173 -12.68 -23.73 -39.28
N GLU A 174 -13.36 -23.79 -38.13
CA GLU A 174 -14.66 -24.48 -38.00
C GLU A 174 -15.76 -23.78 -38.80
N ILE A 175 -15.76 -22.45 -38.83
CA ILE A 175 -16.71 -21.67 -39.63
C ILE A 175 -16.43 -21.85 -41.13
N GLU A 176 -15.18 -21.86 -41.54
CA GLU A 176 -14.79 -22.10 -42.94
C GLU A 176 -15.16 -23.52 -43.39
N ALA A 177 -14.91 -24.53 -42.56
CA ALA A 177 -15.33 -25.91 -42.83
C ALA A 177 -16.86 -26.03 -43.00
N ALA A 178 -17.64 -25.36 -42.13
CA ALA A 178 -19.09 -25.32 -42.24
C ALA A 178 -19.56 -24.65 -43.55
N MET A 179 -18.87 -23.59 -44.00
CA MET A 179 -19.17 -22.90 -45.26
C MET A 179 -18.96 -23.81 -46.47
N GLN A 180 -17.91 -24.65 -46.47
CA GLN A 180 -17.64 -25.60 -47.56
C GLN A 180 -18.73 -26.69 -47.68
N ILE A 181 -19.30 -27.12 -46.55
CA ILE A 181 -20.42 -28.08 -46.53
C ILE A 181 -21.66 -27.45 -47.19
N SER A 182 -21.96 -26.20 -46.87
CA SER A 182 -23.09 -25.46 -47.48
C SER A 182 -22.93 -25.31 -48.99
N LEU A 183 -21.71 -25.00 -49.45
CA LEU A 183 -21.39 -24.87 -50.88
C LEU A 183 -21.56 -26.21 -51.63
N ARG A 184 -21.13 -27.33 -51.05
CA ARG A 184 -21.29 -28.66 -51.64
C ARG A 184 -22.77 -29.05 -51.79
N ASN A 185 -23.59 -28.73 -50.78
CA ASN A 185 -25.02 -29.02 -50.81
C ASN A 185 -25.78 -28.21 -51.89
N ALA A 186 -25.26 -27.07 -52.31
CA ALA A 186 -25.87 -26.24 -53.37
C ALA A 186 -25.57 -26.72 -54.80
N LEU A 187 -24.57 -27.59 -55.02
CA LEU A 187 -24.05 -27.93 -56.35
C LEU A 187 -24.43 -29.34 -56.89
N GLY A 188 -25.06 -30.21 -56.09
CA GLY A 188 -25.18 -31.65 -56.38
C GLY A 188 -26.40 -32.17 -57.18
N MET A 189 -26.97 -31.45 -58.17
CA MET A 189 -28.27 -31.82 -58.78
C MET A 189 -28.35 -31.99 -60.32
N VAL A 190 -27.27 -32.30 -61.08
CA VAL A 190 -27.40 -32.46 -62.55
C VAL A 190 -26.59 -33.63 -63.13
N THR A 191 -27.19 -34.35 -64.09
CA THR A 191 -26.69 -35.40 -65.05
C THR A 191 -27.17 -36.84 -64.75
N ASN A 192 -27.67 -37.70 -65.66
CA ASN A 192 -27.78 -37.74 -67.15
C ASN A 192 -28.90 -38.73 -67.60
N LYS A 193 -29.41 -38.60 -68.85
CA LYS A 193 -30.14 -39.63 -69.62
C LYS A 193 -29.49 -39.81 -70.99
N ILE A 194 -29.31 -41.05 -71.46
CA ILE A 194 -28.89 -41.38 -72.84
C ILE A 194 -29.93 -42.32 -73.46
N SER A 195 -30.26 -42.08 -74.73
CA SER A 195 -31.25 -42.78 -75.58
C SER A 195 -30.61 -43.96 -76.31
N ASP A 196 -31.36 -45.05 -76.43
CA ASP A 196 -30.97 -46.39 -76.90
C ASP A 196 -31.37 -46.62 -78.38
N GLY A 197 -30.56 -47.37 -79.12
CA GLY A 197 -30.78 -47.78 -80.51
C GLY A 197 -29.77 -48.89 -80.91
N PRO A 198 -30.17 -49.90 -81.72
CA PRO A 198 -29.45 -51.18 -81.79
C PRO A 198 -28.15 -51.07 -82.61
N MET A 199 -27.03 -51.48 -82.00
CA MET A 199 -25.65 -51.31 -82.48
C MET A 199 -25.14 -52.56 -83.24
N ASP A 200 -24.45 -52.35 -84.36
CA ASP A 200 -23.79 -53.37 -85.21
C ASP A 200 -22.51 -53.95 -84.56
N ASP A 201 -22.18 -55.23 -84.73
CA ASP A 201 -21.07 -55.92 -84.02
C ASP A 201 -19.70 -55.28 -84.27
N LEU A 202 -19.47 -54.77 -85.48
CA LEU A 202 -18.27 -54.02 -85.82
C LEU A 202 -18.23 -52.65 -85.12
N ALA A 203 -19.39 -52.04 -84.88
CA ALA A 203 -19.54 -50.83 -84.09
C ALA A 203 -19.30 -51.10 -82.60
N ILE A 204 -19.75 -52.25 -82.08
CA ILE A 204 -19.50 -52.69 -80.70
C ILE A 204 -17.99 -52.85 -80.44
N MET A 205 -17.24 -53.49 -81.35
CA MET A 205 -15.80 -53.66 -81.20
C MET A 205 -15.04 -52.33 -81.24
N ARG A 206 -15.39 -51.45 -82.19
CA ARG A 206 -14.78 -50.10 -82.29
C ARG A 206 -15.09 -49.26 -81.05
N GLU A 207 -16.32 -49.30 -80.58
CA GLU A 207 -16.72 -48.58 -79.37
C GLU A 207 -16.03 -49.15 -78.13
N THR A 208 -15.86 -50.47 -78.03
CA THR A 208 -15.12 -51.10 -76.92
C THR A 208 -13.66 -50.67 -76.90
N LEU A 209 -12.98 -50.63 -78.05
CA LEU A 209 -11.60 -50.14 -78.14
C LEU A 209 -11.52 -48.64 -77.81
N ARG A 210 -12.46 -47.84 -78.30
CA ARG A 210 -12.55 -46.40 -77.97
C ARG A 210 -12.72 -46.18 -76.47
N VAL A 211 -13.61 -46.94 -75.82
CA VAL A 211 -13.83 -46.88 -74.37
C VAL A 211 -12.58 -47.31 -73.61
N LYS A 212 -11.86 -48.34 -74.06
CA LYS A 212 -10.60 -48.77 -73.42
C LYS A 212 -9.48 -47.74 -73.55
N ASP A 213 -9.34 -47.09 -74.70
CA ASP A 213 -8.40 -45.98 -74.87
C ASP A 213 -8.76 -44.78 -73.99
N GLU A 214 -10.06 -44.47 -73.87
CA GLU A 214 -10.55 -43.42 -72.99
C GLU A 214 -10.31 -43.76 -71.50
N GLU A 215 -10.55 -45.01 -71.08
CA GLU A 215 -10.22 -45.53 -69.74
C GLU A 215 -8.72 -45.42 -69.44
N LEU A 216 -7.84 -45.78 -70.38
CA LEU A 216 -6.39 -45.65 -70.23
C LEU A 216 -5.96 -44.18 -70.12
N GLN A 217 -6.53 -43.29 -70.92
CA GLN A 217 -6.27 -41.86 -70.82
C GLN A 217 -6.77 -41.26 -69.50
N ASN A 218 -7.93 -41.72 -69.02
CA ASN A 218 -8.47 -41.35 -67.71
C ASN A 218 -7.53 -41.81 -66.59
N LEU A 219 -7.11 -43.08 -66.61
CA LEU A 219 -6.18 -43.63 -65.62
C LEU A 219 -4.84 -42.89 -65.61
N ALA A 220 -4.31 -42.53 -66.78
CA ALA A 220 -3.08 -41.76 -66.89
C ALA A 220 -3.22 -40.34 -66.31
N ARG A 221 -4.39 -39.71 -66.47
CA ARG A 221 -4.70 -38.41 -65.83
C ARG A 221 -4.78 -38.55 -64.31
N ASP A 222 -5.45 -39.58 -63.82
CA ASP A 222 -5.60 -39.85 -62.39
C ASP A 222 -4.26 -40.14 -61.72
N LEU A 223 -3.37 -40.90 -62.36
CA LEU A 223 -2.01 -41.13 -61.88
C LEU A 223 -1.23 -39.82 -61.74
N ARG A 224 -1.26 -38.95 -62.76
CA ARG A 224 -0.61 -37.63 -62.66
C ARG A 224 -1.19 -36.76 -61.55
N ALA A 225 -2.51 -36.79 -61.35
CA ALA A 225 -3.15 -36.06 -60.26
C ALA A 225 -2.72 -36.59 -58.87
N ARG A 226 -2.57 -37.92 -58.74
CA ARG A 226 -2.02 -38.54 -57.54
C ARG A 226 -0.56 -38.17 -57.31
N ASP A 227 0.27 -38.17 -58.36
CA ASP A 227 1.68 -37.75 -58.25
C ASP A 227 1.80 -36.30 -57.77
N LEU A 228 0.96 -35.39 -58.28
CA LEU A 228 0.90 -34.01 -57.81
C LEU A 228 0.48 -33.94 -56.34
N THR A 229 -0.49 -34.75 -55.92
CA THR A 229 -0.93 -34.83 -54.52
C THR A 229 0.17 -35.37 -53.61
N ILE A 230 0.90 -36.40 -54.05
CA ILE A 230 2.03 -36.96 -53.31
C ILE A 230 3.13 -35.91 -53.14
N LYS A 231 3.42 -35.13 -54.20
CA LYS A 231 4.40 -34.06 -54.14
C LYS A 231 4.01 -32.96 -53.15
N ASP A 232 2.75 -32.51 -53.17
CA ASP A 232 2.22 -31.52 -52.21
C ASP A 232 2.28 -32.03 -50.76
N ILE A 233 1.96 -33.31 -50.54
CA ILE A 233 2.09 -33.93 -49.21
C ILE A 233 3.57 -33.97 -48.77
N ALA A 234 4.49 -34.34 -49.67
CA ALA A 234 5.92 -34.38 -49.36
C ALA A 234 6.47 -33.00 -49.00
N GLU A 235 6.06 -31.94 -49.70
CA GLU A 235 6.44 -30.56 -49.40
C GLU A 235 5.92 -30.13 -48.01
N LYS A 236 4.64 -30.39 -47.71
CA LYS A 236 4.06 -30.10 -46.38
C LYS A 236 4.73 -30.88 -45.25
N LEU A 237 5.14 -32.12 -45.49
CA LEU A 237 5.89 -32.91 -44.51
C LEU A 237 7.27 -32.31 -44.26
N SER A 238 7.94 -31.78 -45.30
CA SER A 238 9.21 -31.07 -45.17
C SER A 238 9.05 -29.79 -44.35
N GLU A 239 8.06 -28.95 -44.67
CA GLU A 239 7.75 -27.73 -43.91
C GLU A 239 7.44 -28.04 -42.43
N THR A 240 6.71 -29.13 -42.17
CA THR A 240 6.38 -29.57 -40.82
C THR A 240 7.64 -30.02 -40.06
N ALA A 241 8.56 -30.73 -40.72
CA ALA A 241 9.82 -31.15 -40.12
C ALA A 241 10.70 -29.96 -39.76
N GLU A 242 10.83 -28.97 -40.65
CA GLU A 242 11.57 -27.73 -40.39
C GLU A 242 10.95 -26.93 -39.23
N ALA A 243 9.61 -26.81 -39.20
CA ALA A 243 8.91 -26.15 -38.10
C ALA A 243 9.13 -26.88 -36.76
N ALA A 244 9.15 -28.20 -36.76
CA ALA A 244 9.42 -29.01 -35.57
C ALA A 244 10.87 -28.84 -35.08
N GLU A 245 11.85 -28.80 -35.97
CA GLU A 245 13.25 -28.54 -35.63
C GLU A 245 13.45 -27.13 -35.05
N ALA A 246 12.83 -26.13 -35.66
CA ALA A 246 12.85 -24.75 -35.15
C ALA A 246 12.20 -24.66 -33.76
N ALA A 247 11.07 -25.33 -33.54
CA ALA A 247 10.40 -25.37 -32.25
C ALA A 247 11.25 -26.08 -31.18
N ALA A 248 11.90 -27.21 -31.52
CA ALA A 248 12.79 -27.91 -30.61
C ALA A 248 14.01 -27.05 -30.23
N SER A 249 14.60 -26.35 -31.20
CA SER A 249 15.71 -25.43 -30.97
C SER A 249 15.30 -24.26 -30.08
N ALA A 250 14.13 -23.68 -30.30
CA ALA A 250 13.56 -22.63 -29.45
C ALA A 250 13.31 -23.15 -28.02
N ALA A 251 12.75 -24.35 -27.87
CA ALA A 251 12.52 -24.95 -26.55
C ALA A 251 13.84 -25.18 -25.78
N HIS A 252 14.89 -25.66 -26.45
CA HIS A 252 16.20 -25.85 -25.83
C HIS A 252 16.83 -24.53 -25.37
N THR A 253 16.78 -23.49 -26.21
CA THR A 253 17.31 -22.16 -25.82
C THR A 253 16.53 -21.56 -24.65
N MET A 254 15.21 -21.71 -24.62
CA MET A 254 14.39 -21.28 -23.48
C MET A 254 14.71 -22.06 -22.21
N ASP A 255 14.94 -23.38 -22.29
CA ASP A 255 15.34 -24.18 -21.12
C ASP A 255 16.69 -23.73 -20.54
N GLU A 256 17.66 -23.41 -21.40
CA GLU A 256 18.95 -22.89 -20.97
C GLU A 256 18.80 -21.56 -20.22
N GLN A 257 18.02 -20.63 -20.79
CA GLN A 257 17.75 -19.35 -20.13
C GLN A 257 17.02 -19.53 -18.80
N ARG A 258 16.05 -20.46 -18.74
CA ARG A 258 15.36 -20.83 -17.51
C ARG A 258 16.34 -21.35 -16.46
N ARG A 259 17.27 -22.23 -16.84
CA ARG A 259 18.27 -22.81 -15.93
C ARG A 259 19.21 -21.73 -15.37
N ILE A 260 19.67 -20.82 -16.22
CA ILE A 260 20.50 -19.68 -15.80
C ILE A 260 19.73 -18.78 -14.82
N ALA A 261 18.47 -18.44 -15.14
CA ALA A 261 17.64 -17.60 -14.28
C ALA A 261 17.39 -18.26 -12.91
N CYS A 262 17.10 -19.56 -12.87
CA CYS A 262 16.94 -20.30 -11.62
C CYS A 262 18.23 -20.28 -10.77
N ALA A 263 19.41 -20.46 -11.39
CA ALA A 263 20.67 -20.39 -10.68
C ALA A 263 20.95 -18.99 -10.09
N GLN A 264 20.56 -17.92 -10.80
CA GLN A 264 20.66 -16.55 -10.30
C GLN A 264 19.70 -16.29 -9.13
N ILE A 265 18.47 -16.78 -9.20
CA ILE A 265 17.49 -16.68 -8.11
C ILE A 265 18.03 -17.36 -6.84
N GLU A 266 18.55 -18.58 -6.94
CA GLU A 266 19.12 -19.30 -5.79
C GLU A 266 20.37 -18.63 -5.22
N ARG A 267 21.16 -17.95 -6.06
CA ARG A 267 22.27 -17.12 -5.58
C ARG A 267 21.75 -15.90 -4.80
N LEU A 268 20.82 -15.14 -5.37
CA LEU A 268 20.24 -13.96 -4.73
C LEU A 268 19.55 -14.31 -3.41
N LYS A 269 18.85 -15.44 -3.36
CA LYS A 269 18.23 -15.96 -2.14
C LYS A 269 19.28 -16.18 -1.04
N ARG A 270 20.35 -16.92 -1.32
CA ARG A 270 21.44 -17.16 -0.36
C ARG A 270 22.12 -15.87 0.10
N ASP A 271 22.35 -14.93 -0.81
CA ASP A 271 22.97 -13.64 -0.47
C ASP A 271 22.02 -12.80 0.42
N SER A 272 20.72 -12.82 0.15
CA SER A 272 19.71 -12.14 0.98
C SER A 272 19.57 -12.76 2.38
N GLU A 273 19.62 -14.09 2.49
CA GLU A 273 19.59 -14.82 3.77
C GLU A 273 20.81 -14.46 4.63
N LYS A 274 22.01 -14.42 4.03
CA LYS A 274 23.24 -13.98 4.73
C LYS A 274 23.15 -12.53 5.21
N GLN A 275 22.61 -11.63 4.39
CA GLN A 275 22.41 -10.23 4.80
C GLN A 275 21.40 -10.11 5.95
N LEU A 276 20.33 -10.90 5.92
CA LEU A 276 19.35 -10.96 6.99
C LEU A 276 19.98 -11.45 8.30
N GLU A 277 20.76 -12.54 8.24
CA GLU A 277 21.45 -13.10 9.41
C GLU A 277 22.47 -12.12 10.02
N SER A 278 23.24 -11.41 9.17
CA SER A 278 24.15 -10.35 9.62
C SER A 278 23.39 -9.20 10.29
N SER A 279 22.26 -8.78 9.71
CA SER A 279 21.44 -7.69 10.25
C SER A 279 20.79 -8.07 11.58
N MET A 280 20.28 -9.30 11.69
CA MET A 280 19.74 -9.83 12.95
C MET A 280 20.81 -9.91 14.05
N SER A 281 22.04 -10.30 13.71
CA SER A 281 23.14 -10.36 14.67
C SER A 281 23.50 -8.96 15.20
N LYS A 282 23.56 -7.95 14.31
CA LYS A 282 23.78 -6.55 14.70
C LYS A 282 22.64 -5.99 15.55
N LEU A 283 21.40 -6.39 15.26
CA LEU A 283 20.24 -5.99 16.05
C LEU A 283 20.31 -6.57 17.47
N LYS A 284 20.65 -7.86 17.61
CA LYS A 284 20.85 -8.48 18.93
C LYS A 284 21.95 -7.80 19.73
N GLU A 285 23.06 -7.44 19.07
CA GLU A 285 24.15 -6.70 19.71
C GLU A 285 23.70 -5.30 20.17
N SER A 286 22.92 -4.58 19.36
CA SER A 286 22.41 -3.25 19.74
C SER A 286 21.37 -3.33 20.86
N GLU A 287 20.50 -4.35 20.86
CA GLU A 287 19.56 -4.63 21.96
C GLU A 287 20.30 -4.88 23.28
N GLN A 288 21.39 -5.65 23.25
CA GLN A 288 22.24 -5.86 24.42
C GLN A 288 22.86 -4.56 24.94
N LYS A 289 23.35 -3.68 24.04
CA LYS A 289 23.87 -2.35 24.42
C LYS A 289 22.79 -1.48 25.06
N VAL A 290 21.58 -1.48 24.50
CA VAL A 290 20.44 -0.73 25.07
C VAL A 290 20.09 -1.25 26.47
N MET A 291 20.08 -2.57 26.66
CA MET A 291 19.85 -3.15 27.99
C MET A 291 20.93 -2.74 29.00
N ALA A 292 22.21 -2.70 28.60
CA ALA A 292 23.30 -2.26 29.45
C ALA A 292 23.15 -0.79 29.87
N VAL A 293 22.92 0.10 28.90
CA VAL A 293 22.69 1.54 29.16
C VAL A 293 21.45 1.75 30.04
N ASN A 294 20.38 0.97 29.85
CA ASN A 294 19.20 1.11 30.69
C ASN A 294 19.47 0.71 32.15
N LYS A 295 20.27 -0.33 32.39
CA LYS A 295 20.72 -0.70 33.75
C LYS A 295 21.56 0.40 34.40
N GLU A 296 22.50 0.99 33.65
CA GLU A 296 23.29 2.12 34.14
C GLU A 296 22.42 3.33 34.49
N ARG A 297 21.45 3.65 33.63
CA ARG A 297 20.47 4.72 33.87
C ARG A 297 19.67 4.47 35.15
N GLU A 298 19.18 3.25 35.38
CA GLU A 298 18.46 2.89 36.61
C GLU A 298 19.33 3.06 37.85
N GLN A 299 20.60 2.66 37.78
CA GLN A 299 21.54 2.82 38.89
C GLN A 299 21.83 4.30 39.18
N LEU A 300 22.04 5.11 38.15
CA LEU A 300 22.22 6.56 38.28
C LEU A 300 20.97 7.24 38.85
N SER A 301 19.76 6.78 38.47
CA SER A 301 18.52 7.28 39.05
C SER A 301 18.45 7.00 40.56
N LYS A 302 18.81 5.78 40.99
CA LYS A 302 18.85 5.44 42.43
C LYS A 302 19.86 6.28 43.20
N GLN A 303 21.04 6.50 42.62
CA GLN A 303 22.08 7.36 43.22
C GLN A 303 21.60 8.82 43.36
N ARG A 304 21.00 9.36 42.29
CA ARG A 304 20.39 10.70 42.32
C ARG A 304 19.34 10.81 43.41
N ASP A 305 18.43 9.84 43.50
CA ASP A 305 17.33 9.88 44.47
C ASP A 305 17.86 9.78 45.92
N SER A 306 18.89 8.97 46.14
CA SER A 306 19.58 8.86 47.44
C SER A 306 20.26 10.19 47.82
N ALA A 307 20.97 10.83 46.89
CA ALA A 307 21.62 12.11 47.11
C ALA A 307 20.60 13.24 47.39
N ILE A 308 19.44 13.21 46.72
CA ILE A 308 18.34 14.15 46.98
C ILE A 308 17.80 13.95 48.40
N GLN A 309 17.57 12.70 48.83
CA GLN A 309 17.10 12.40 50.19
C GLN A 309 18.10 12.89 51.25
N GLU A 310 19.39 12.61 51.05
CA GLU A 310 20.44 13.05 51.96
C GLU A 310 20.52 14.59 52.03
N ALA A 311 20.45 15.28 50.88
CA ALA A 311 20.42 16.73 50.84
C ALA A 311 19.20 17.32 51.57
N HIS A 312 18.04 16.68 51.47
CA HIS A 312 16.85 17.08 52.25
C HIS A 312 17.04 16.88 53.75
N MET A 313 17.67 15.78 54.17
CA MET A 313 17.99 15.53 55.58
C MET A 313 18.94 16.61 56.13
N TRP A 314 20.04 16.91 55.42
CA TRP A 314 20.98 17.95 55.83
C TRP A 314 20.35 19.35 55.87
N ARG A 315 19.46 19.66 54.93
CA ARG A 315 18.68 20.93 54.97
C ARG A 315 17.78 21.00 56.21
N SER A 316 17.14 19.90 56.59
CA SER A 316 16.32 19.84 57.81
C SER A 316 17.17 20.03 59.07
N GLU A 317 18.30 19.33 59.17
CA GLU A 317 19.21 19.47 60.31
C GLU A 317 19.83 20.87 60.39
N LEU A 318 20.17 21.47 59.25
CA LEU A 318 20.64 22.86 59.20
C LEU A 318 19.56 23.85 59.68
N ALA A 319 18.29 23.63 59.31
CA ALA A 319 17.18 24.47 59.78
C ALA A 319 17.02 24.38 61.30
N LYS A 320 17.05 23.16 61.87
CA LYS A 320 17.01 22.94 63.32
C LYS A 320 18.21 23.58 64.03
N ALA A 321 19.41 23.48 63.47
CA ALA A 321 20.61 24.09 64.04
C ALA A 321 20.52 25.62 64.04
N ARG A 322 20.03 26.22 62.95
CA ARG A 322 19.79 27.67 62.87
C ARG A 322 18.76 28.14 63.89
N GLU A 323 17.66 27.40 64.06
CA GLU A 323 16.67 27.71 65.09
C GLU A 323 17.27 27.70 66.50
N ARG A 324 18.09 26.69 66.83
CA ARG A 324 18.81 26.63 68.10
C ARG A 324 19.75 27.81 68.32
N VAL A 325 20.48 28.24 67.28
CA VAL A 325 21.37 29.41 67.35
C VAL A 325 20.57 30.66 67.68
N VAL A 326 19.45 30.91 66.98
CA VAL A 326 18.58 32.07 67.24
C VAL A 326 18.05 32.06 68.68
N ILE A 327 17.66 30.90 69.22
CA ILE A 327 17.20 30.76 70.61
C ILE A 327 18.32 31.12 71.60
N LEU A 328 19.55 30.64 71.36
CA LEU A 328 20.71 30.91 72.19
C LEU A 328 21.14 32.38 72.13
N GLU A 329 21.19 32.98 70.94
CA GLU A 329 21.45 34.41 70.76
C GLU A 329 20.43 35.25 71.53
N ALA A 330 19.15 34.93 71.43
CA ALA A 330 18.11 35.62 72.21
C ALA A 330 18.29 35.43 73.73
N ALA A 331 18.81 34.28 74.19
CA ALA A 331 19.11 34.04 75.59
C ALA A 331 20.32 34.86 76.08
N VAL A 332 21.38 34.97 75.26
CA VAL A 332 22.55 35.80 75.53
C VAL A 332 22.15 37.28 75.64
N VAL A 333 21.40 37.80 74.66
CA VAL A 333 20.92 39.19 74.69
C VAL A 333 20.11 39.49 75.95
N ARG A 334 19.23 38.56 76.37
CA ARG A 334 18.48 38.71 77.63
C ARG A 334 19.38 38.69 78.87
N ALA A 335 20.45 37.89 78.87
CA ALA A 335 21.40 37.84 79.98
C ALA A 335 22.24 39.12 80.04
N GLU A 336 22.75 39.61 78.91
CA GLU A 336 23.47 40.88 78.79
C GLU A 336 22.61 42.06 79.23
N GLU A 337 21.33 42.09 78.85
CA GLU A 337 20.37 43.11 79.31
C GLU A 337 20.22 43.09 80.84
N ARG A 338 20.08 41.89 81.44
CA ARG A 338 19.98 41.76 82.90
C ARG A 338 21.23 42.28 83.61
N VAL A 339 22.42 41.95 83.09
CA VAL A 339 23.69 42.46 83.62
C VAL A 339 23.71 43.98 83.55
N ARG A 340 23.40 44.57 82.39
CA ARG A 340 23.36 46.02 82.20
C ARG A 340 22.39 46.71 83.17
N VAL A 341 21.21 46.13 83.39
CA VAL A 341 20.22 46.65 84.35
C VAL A 341 20.76 46.57 85.79
N THR A 342 21.41 45.47 86.17
CA THR A 342 22.00 45.33 87.51
C THR A 342 23.19 46.27 87.74
N GLU A 343 24.01 46.50 86.72
CA GLU A 343 25.11 47.48 86.75
C GLU A 343 24.57 48.90 86.90
N ALA A 344 23.54 49.27 86.13
CA ALA A 344 22.88 50.56 86.24
C ALA A 344 22.23 50.79 87.64
N ASP A 345 21.60 49.76 88.23
CA ASP A 345 21.06 49.84 89.60
C ASP A 345 22.19 50.01 90.63
N ALA A 346 23.29 49.27 90.50
CA ALA A 346 24.46 49.40 91.37
C ALA A 346 25.10 50.79 91.26
N GLU A 347 25.29 51.32 90.05
CA GLU A 347 25.79 52.68 89.83
C GLU A 347 24.87 53.74 90.45
N ALA A 348 23.55 53.58 90.32
CA ALA A 348 22.57 54.48 90.91
C ALA A 348 22.69 54.49 92.45
N ARG A 349 22.79 53.32 93.08
CA ARG A 349 23.00 53.19 94.54
C ARG A 349 24.33 53.81 94.99
N ILE A 350 25.40 53.63 94.22
CA ILE A 350 26.70 54.26 94.51
C ILE A 350 26.58 55.78 94.43
N LYS A 351 25.94 56.34 93.40
CA LYS A 351 25.70 57.78 93.28
C LYS A 351 24.87 58.31 94.45
N GLU A 352 23.82 57.59 94.85
CA GLU A 352 23.00 57.95 96.01
C GLU A 352 23.83 57.93 97.31
N ALA A 353 24.69 56.91 97.50
CA ALA A 353 25.57 56.81 98.65
C ALA A 353 26.59 57.97 98.70
N ILE A 354 27.22 58.30 97.57
CA ILE A 354 28.15 59.45 97.45
C ILE A 354 27.43 60.77 97.77
N GLN A 355 26.19 60.93 97.30
CA GLN A 355 25.40 62.13 97.58
C GLN A 355 25.06 62.23 99.07
N LYS A 356 24.65 61.13 99.71
CA LYS A 356 24.40 61.07 101.16
C LYS A 356 25.67 61.35 101.96
N GLU A 357 26.81 60.79 101.56
CA GLU A 357 28.10 61.06 102.19
C GLU A 357 28.49 62.54 102.07
N SER A 358 28.32 63.15 100.89
CA SER A 358 28.55 64.59 100.67
C SER A 358 27.68 65.47 101.57
N ILE A 359 26.39 65.15 101.69
CA ILE A 359 25.47 65.84 102.62
C ILE A 359 25.97 65.70 104.06
N ALA A 360 26.30 64.48 104.50
CA ALA A 360 26.79 64.24 105.86
C ALA A 360 28.13 64.95 106.15
N VAL A 361 29.03 65.04 105.16
CA VAL A 361 30.27 65.81 105.27
C VAL A 361 29.98 67.30 105.39
N ASN A 362 29.05 67.84 104.61
CA ASN A 362 28.66 69.24 104.68
C ASN A 362 28.01 69.57 106.04
N GLU A 363 27.08 68.74 106.51
CA GLU A 363 26.48 68.86 107.85
C GLU A 363 27.55 68.80 108.95
N LYS A 364 28.53 67.89 108.84
CA LYS A 364 29.67 67.84 109.75
C LYS A 364 30.49 69.13 109.72
N GLN A 365 30.74 69.71 108.54
CA GLN A 365 31.46 70.98 108.41
C GLN A 365 30.68 72.14 109.04
N GLU A 366 29.35 72.19 108.84
CA GLU A 366 28.46 73.17 109.48
C GLU A 366 28.47 73.02 111.01
N LEU A 367 28.38 71.80 111.52
CA LEU A 367 28.48 71.50 112.94
C LEU A 367 29.86 71.87 113.50
N LEU A 368 30.95 71.58 112.79
CA LEU A 368 32.29 72.00 113.17
C LEU A 368 32.40 73.53 113.21
N ALA A 369 31.84 74.24 112.24
CA ALA A 369 31.80 75.70 112.23
C ALA A 369 30.99 76.24 113.43
N TYR A 370 29.88 75.58 113.76
CA TYR A 370 29.06 75.92 114.93
C TYR A 370 29.82 75.67 116.25
N VAL A 371 30.49 74.51 116.39
CA VAL A 371 31.35 74.19 117.54
C VAL A 371 32.48 75.21 117.65
N ASN A 372 33.16 75.55 116.56
CA ASN A 372 34.21 76.58 116.56
C ASN A 372 33.67 77.93 117.01
N LYS A 373 32.44 78.30 116.61
CA LYS A 373 31.78 79.54 117.07
C LYS A 373 31.46 79.50 118.57
N LEU A 374 30.96 78.37 119.09
CA LEU A 374 30.75 78.15 120.52
C LEU A 374 32.07 78.19 121.30
N GLN A 375 33.13 77.59 120.76
CA GLN A 375 34.46 77.57 121.36
C GLN A 375 35.07 78.99 121.37
N ALA A 376 34.84 79.80 120.33
CA ALA A 376 35.20 81.22 120.30
C ALA A 376 34.36 82.05 121.29
N GLN A 377 33.09 81.72 121.51
CA GLN A 377 32.27 82.33 122.57
C GLN A 377 32.78 81.95 123.96
N LEU A 378 33.14 80.70 124.20
CA LEU A 378 33.79 80.22 125.42
C LEU A 378 35.15 80.92 125.64
N GLN A 379 35.95 81.12 124.58
CA GLN A 379 37.21 81.86 124.66
C GLN A 379 36.99 83.35 125.01
N ARG A 380 35.89 83.96 124.53
CA ARG A 380 35.48 85.32 124.94
C ARG A 380 34.99 85.37 126.39
N PHE A 381 34.37 84.31 126.91
CA PHE A 381 34.05 84.18 128.34
C PHE A 381 35.29 83.98 129.20
N SER A 382 36.35 83.32 128.70
CA SER A 382 37.60 83.15 129.44
C SER A 382 38.54 84.37 129.46
N ILE A 383 38.20 85.46 128.76
CA ILE A 383 38.99 86.72 128.78
C ILE A 383 38.38 87.77 129.72
N SER A 384 37.21 87.55 130.31
CA SER A 384 36.71 88.40 131.39
C SER A 384 36.37 87.57 132.63
N THR A 385 37.22 87.76 133.65
CA THR A 385 37.05 87.52 135.10
C THR A 385 37.70 86.27 135.71
N PRO A 386 38.25 86.39 136.94
CA PRO A 386 39.48 85.72 137.38
C PRO A 386 39.26 84.42 138.19
N VAL A 387 40.37 83.66 138.28
CA VAL A 387 40.68 82.40 139.02
C VAL A 387 39.99 82.26 140.40
N PRO A 388 39.72 81.02 140.89
CA PRO A 388 40.66 80.41 141.84
C PRO A 388 40.85 78.87 141.76
N HIS A 389 41.98 78.44 142.33
CA HIS A 389 42.46 77.08 142.61
C HIS A 389 41.44 76.05 143.17
N ARG A 390 41.58 74.77 142.79
CA ARG A 390 42.13 73.68 143.64
C ARG A 390 42.11 72.27 142.97
N ASP A 391 43.24 71.59 143.19
CA ASP A 391 43.45 70.18 143.57
C ASP A 391 43.06 68.98 142.66
N HIS A 392 44.11 68.25 142.29
CA HIS A 392 44.30 66.80 142.21
C HIS A 392 43.08 65.86 142.17
N PHE A 393 43.00 65.04 141.11
CA PHE A 393 42.79 63.59 141.26
C PHE A 393 43.44 62.82 140.11
N THR A 394 44.31 61.88 140.49
CA THR A 394 44.82 60.77 139.69
C THR A 394 43.71 59.75 139.44
N SER A 395 43.60 59.22 138.23
CA SER A 395 43.19 57.82 138.05
C SER A 395 43.66 57.27 136.70
N THR A 396 44.54 56.30 136.81
CA THR A 396 44.98 55.34 135.79
C THR A 396 43.87 54.30 135.59
N LEU A 397 43.57 53.89 134.35
CA LEU A 397 43.22 52.51 133.98
C LEU A 397 43.04 52.35 132.47
N LEU A 398 43.83 51.42 131.91
CA LEU A 398 43.68 50.57 130.71
C LEU A 398 43.05 51.14 129.43
#